data_AF-A0A4R2L3P9-F1
#
_entry.id   AF-A0A4R2L3P9-F1
#
_cell.length_a   1.000
_cell.length_b   1.000
_cell.length_c   1.000
_cell.angle_alpha   90.00
_cell.angle_beta   90.00
_cell.angle_gamma   90.00
#
_symmetry.space_group_name_H-M   'P 1'
#
loop_
_entity.id
_entity.type
_entity.pdbx_description
1 polymer ?
#
loop_
_entity_poly.entity_id
_entity_poly.type
_entity_poly.pdbx_seq_one_letter_code
_entity_poly.pdbx_strand_id
1 'polypeptide(L)' 'MAHHAELARRLKIDIYFADPHSPWQRPSNENMNETIREYLPKGIDLSVFSQTYLNDIARALNNRPRKCLGFRTPSEYSLN' A
#
# COMPACT_ATOMS: atom_id res chain seq x y z
N MET A 1 17.16 5.22 6.29
CA MET A 1 16.60 4.26 7.27
C MET A 1 16.94 4.64 8.73
N ALA A 2 17.04 5.92 9.08
CA ALA A 2 17.68 6.32 10.35
C ALA A 2 16.74 6.33 11.58
N HIS A 3 15.42 6.41 11.41
CA HIS A 3 14.48 6.63 12.54
C HIS A 3 13.56 5.44 12.86
N HIS A 4 13.82 4.25 12.31
CA HIS A 4 12.93 3.10 12.53
C HIS A 4 12.87 2.70 14.02
N ALA A 5 14.00 2.69 14.73
CA ALA A 5 14.03 2.39 16.16
C ALA A 5 13.24 3.41 17.00
N GLU A 6 13.32 4.71 16.65
CA GLU A 6 12.54 5.75 17.32
C GLU A 6 11.04 5.59 17.05
N LEU A 7 10.67 5.33 15.79
CA LEU A 7 9.29 5.11 15.38
C LEU A 7 8.67 3.91 16.11
N ALA A 8 9.38 2.78 16.15
CA ALA A 8 8.96 1.57 16.85
C ALA A 8 8.70 1.85 18.33
N ARG A 9 9.62 2.56 19.00
CA ARG A 9 9.49 2.93 20.42
C ARG A 9 8.31 3.87 20.66
N ARG A 10 8.11 4.88 19.81
CA ARG A 10 7.07 5.90 19.99
C ARG A 10 5.67 5.35 19.70
N LEU A 11 5.52 4.56 18.64
CA LEU A 11 4.23 4.02 18.21
C LEU A 11 3.93 2.65 18.81
N LYS A 12 4.90 2.03 19.50
CA LYS A 12 4.80 0.67 20.06
C LYS A 12 4.44 -0.36 18.98
N ILE A 13 5.12 -0.28 17.84
CA ILE A 13 4.96 -1.19 16.70
C ILE A 13 6.27 -1.91 16.41
N ASP A 14 6.16 -3.15 15.94
CA ASP A 14 7.29 -3.88 15.39
C ASP A 14 7.57 -3.42 13.95
N ILE A 15 8.84 -3.36 13.56
CA ILE A 15 9.27 -2.97 12.22
C ILE A 15 10.13 -4.09 11.63
N TYR A 16 9.76 -4.52 10.43
CA TYR A 16 10.43 -5.57 9.70
C TYR A 16 10.99 -5.04 8.37
N PHE A 17 12.13 -5.57 7.96
CA PHE A 17 12.75 -5.27 6.67
C PHE A 17 12.84 -6.55 5.84
N ALA A 18 12.69 -6.41 4.53
CA ALA A 18 13.02 -7.48 3.60
C ALA A 18 14.54 -7.54 3.41
N ASP A 19 15.06 -8.74 3.24
CA ASP A 19 16.43 -9.01 2.88
C ASP A 19 16.77 -8.37 1.52
N PRO A 20 18.01 -7.89 1.33
CA PRO A 20 18.46 -7.38 0.04
C PRO A 20 18.20 -8.40 -1.08
N HIS A 21 17.76 -7.91 -2.24
CA HIS A 21 17.47 -8.72 -3.43
C HIS A 21 16.40 -9.81 -3.22
N SER A 22 15.54 -9.68 -2.19
CA SER A 22 14.49 -10.65 -1.86
C SER A 22 13.07 -10.09 -2.06
N PRO A 23 12.66 -9.73 -3.30
CA PRO A 23 11.35 -9.13 -3.56
C PRO A 23 10.17 -10.05 -3.16
N TRP A 24 10.39 -11.37 -3.13
CA TRP A 24 9.39 -12.36 -2.70
C TRP A 24 9.02 -12.28 -1.22
N GLN A 25 9.76 -11.52 -0.38
CA GLN A 25 9.37 -11.24 1.01
C GLN A 25 8.34 -10.10 1.11
N ARG A 26 8.00 -9.45 -0.01
CA ARG A 26 6.97 -8.40 -0.08
C ARG A 26 5.95 -8.62 -1.22
N PRO A 27 5.46 -9.85 -1.44
CA PRO A 27 4.68 -10.16 -2.63
C PRO A 27 3.39 -9.36 -2.70
N SER A 28 2.74 -9.13 -1.54
CA SER A 28 1.52 -8.32 -1.46
C SER A 28 1.74 -6.85 -1.82
N ASN A 29 2.88 -6.26 -1.44
CA ASN A 29 3.20 -4.87 -1.75
C ASN A 29 3.46 -4.70 -3.25
N GLU A 30 4.18 -5.66 -3.87
CA GLU A 30 4.44 -5.61 -5.32
C GLU A 30 3.15 -5.77 -6.14
N ASN A 31 2.27 -6.69 -5.73
CA ASN A 31 0.94 -6.83 -6.36
C ASN A 31 0.08 -5.56 -6.20
N MET A 32 0.14 -4.88 -5.04
CA MET A 32 -0.56 -3.61 -4.85
C MET A 32 0.03 -2.50 -5.73
N ASN A 33 1.36 -2.43 -5.85
CA ASN A 33 2.03 -1.46 -6.72
C ASN A 33 1.61 -1.62 -8.19
N GLU A 34 1.42 -2.84 -8.68
CA GLU A 34 0.87 -3.07 -10.02
C GLU A 34 -0.55 -2.49 -10.17
N THR A 35 -1.42 -2.70 -9.17
CA THR A 35 -2.78 -2.13 -9.21
C THR A 35 -2.75 -0.60 -9.18
N ILE A 36 -1.86 0.02 -8.38
CA ILE A 36 -1.72 1.47 -8.30
C ILE A 36 -1.29 2.05 -9.67
N ARG A 37 -0.47 1.33 -10.43
CA ARG A 37 0.01 1.77 -11.74
C ARG A 37 -1.08 1.85 -12.81
N GLU A 38 -2.26 1.27 -12.57
CA GLU A 38 -3.44 1.52 -13.42
C GLU A 38 -3.90 2.99 -13.35
N TYR A 39 -3.61 3.70 -12.25
CA TYR A 39 -3.96 5.11 -12.04
C TYR A 39 -2.76 6.05 -12.12
N LEU A 40 -1.62 5.62 -11.58
CA LEU A 40 -0.42 6.42 -11.44
C LEU A 40 0.75 5.71 -12.14
N PRO A 41 0.92 5.89 -13.48
CA PRO A 41 2.00 5.28 -14.23
C PRO A 41 3.37 5.51 -13.59
N LYS A 42 4.26 4.53 -13.76
CA LYS A 42 5.60 4.59 -13.17
C LYS A 42 6.37 5.81 -13.71
N GLY A 43 7.03 6.54 -12.80
CA GLY A 43 7.93 7.65 -13.16
C GLY A 43 7.24 9.00 -13.34
N ILE A 44 5.92 9.09 -13.09
CA ILE A 44 5.25 10.38 -13.03
C ILE A 44 5.61 11.12 -11.73
N ASP A 45 5.67 12.45 -11.81
CA ASP A 45 5.75 13.30 -10.63
C ASP A 45 4.41 13.23 -9.88
N LEU A 46 4.43 12.76 -8.62
CA LEU A 46 3.22 12.67 -7.81
C LEU A 46 2.81 14.03 -7.22
N SER A 47 3.71 15.01 -7.17
CA SER A 47 3.45 16.32 -6.54
C SER A 47 2.44 17.16 -7.31
N VAL A 48 2.22 16.85 -8.59
CA VAL A 48 1.25 17.55 -9.46
C VAL A 48 -0.19 17.13 -9.19
N PHE A 49 -0.42 16.03 -8.47
CA PHE A 49 -1.76 15.55 -8.15
C PHE A 49 -2.27 16.15 -6.84
N SER A 50 -3.53 16.55 -6.82
CA SER A 50 -4.16 17.01 -5.59
C SER A 50 -4.36 15.86 -4.61
N GLN A 51 -4.31 16.17 -3.31
CA GLN A 51 -4.62 15.20 -2.26
C GLN A 51 -6.02 14.59 -2.45
N THR A 52 -7.00 15.38 -2.93
CA THR A 52 -8.35 14.91 -3.24
C THR A 52 -8.33 13.79 -4.29
N TYR A 53 -7.58 13.98 -5.38
CA TYR A 53 -7.45 12.97 -6.42
C TYR A 53 -6.78 11.70 -5.91
N LEU A 54 -5.71 11.84 -5.12
CA LEU A 54 -5.04 10.68 -4.50
C LEU A 54 -5.96 9.93 -3.53
N ASN A 55 -6.83 10.64 -2.80
CA ASN A 55 -7.84 10.03 -1.94
C ASN A 55 -8.91 9.28 -2.74
N ASP A 56 -9.32 9.80 -3.90
CA ASP A 56 -10.28 9.13 -4.78
C ASP A 56 -9.70 7.84 -5.36
N ILE A 57 -8.41 7.83 -5.74
CA ILE A 57 -7.69 6.60 -6.12
C ILE A 57 -7.68 5.61 -4.96
N ALA A 58 -7.31 6.05 -3.75
CA ALA A 58 -7.28 5.19 -2.57
C ALA A 58 -8.66 4.59 -2.27
N ARG A 59 -9.73 5.38 -2.40
CA ARG A 59 -11.12 4.92 -2.25
C ARG A 59 -11.47 3.87 -3.30
N ALA A 60 -11.11 4.09 -4.57
CA ALA A 60 -11.35 3.11 -5.63
C ALA A 60 -10.61 1.80 -5.38
N LEU A 61 -9.34 1.86 -4.94
CA LEU A 61 -8.54 0.67 -4.63
C LEU A 61 -9.09 -0.12 -3.43
N ASN A 62 -9.54 0.58 -2.38
CA ASN A 62 -10.10 -0.03 -1.18
C ASN A 62 -11.52 -0.58 -1.38
N ASN A 63 -12.24 -0.09 -2.39
CA ASN A 63 -13.57 -0.57 -2.78
C ASN A 63 -13.54 -1.52 -3.99
N ARG A 64 -12.35 -1.95 -4.44
CA ARG A 64 -12.21 -2.94 -5.51
C ARG A 64 -12.29 -4.37 -4.93
N PRO A 65 -13.25 -5.20 -5.37
CA PRO A 65 -13.31 -6.62 -5.00
C PRO A 65 -12.00 -7.36 -5.25
N ARG A 66 -11.54 -8.17 -4.30
CA ARG A 66 -10.32 -8.97 -4.43
C ARG A 66 -10.65 -10.46 -4.34
N LYS A 67 -10.17 -11.25 -5.31
CA LYS A 67 -10.36 -12.71 -5.32
C LYS A 67 -9.83 -13.38 -4.04
N CYS A 68 -8.70 -12.92 -3.50
CA CYS A 68 -8.13 -13.44 -2.26
C CYS A 68 -8.98 -13.16 -1.01
N LEU A 69 -9.93 -12.22 -1.06
CA LEU A 69 -10.86 -11.90 0.03
C LEU A 69 -12.25 -12.55 -0.17
N GLY A 70 -12.36 -13.51 -1.09
CA GLY A 70 -13.65 -14.07 -1.48
C GLY A 70 -14.52 -13.05 -2.22
N PHE A 71 -13.90 -12.20 -3.04
CA PHE A 71 -14.54 -11.09 -3.78
C PHE A 71 -15.15 -9.99 -2.90
N ARG A 72 -14.85 -9.97 -1.60
CA ARG A 72 -15.05 -8.77 -0.77
C ARG A 72 -14.04 -7.69 -1.13
N THR A 73 -14.41 -6.46 -0.87
CA THR A 73 -13.51 -5.30 -0.95
C THR A 73 -12.62 -5.24 0.30
N PRO A 74 -11.42 -4.64 0.21
CA PRO A 74 -10.61 -4.35 1.38
C PRO A 74 -11.37 -3.60 2.48
N SER A 75 -12.19 -2.61 2.12
CA SER A 75 -13.02 -1.85 3.06
C SER A 75 -14.03 -2.73 3.82
N GLU A 76 -14.66 -3.69 3.16
CA GLU A 76 -15.61 -4.62 3.81
C GLU A 76 -14.90 -5.62 4.72
N TYR A 77 -13.68 -6.03 4.35
CA TYR A 77 -12.94 -7.04 5.11
C TYR A 77 -12.30 -6.46 6.38
N SER A 78 -11.78 -5.23 6.33
CA SER A 78 -11.03 -4.61 7.43
C SER A 78 -11.87 -4.06 8.58
N LEU A 79 -13.19 -3.95 8.40
CA LEU A 79 -14.14 -3.46 9.41
C LEU A 79 -14.72 -4.59 10.29
N ASN A 80 -14.26 -5.82 10.11
CA ASN A 80 -14.59 -6.97 10.97
C ASN A 80 -13.40 -7.38 11.83
#